data_AF-A0A183C432-F1
#
_entry.id   AF-A0A183C432-F1
#
_cell.length_a   1.000
_cell.length_b   1.000
_cell.length_c   1.000
_cell.angle_alpha   90.00
_cell.angle_beta   90.00
_cell.angle_gamma   90.00
#
_symmetry.space_group_name_H-M   'P 1'
#
loop_
_entity.id
_entity.type
_entity.pdbx_description
1 polymer ?
#
loop_
_entity_poly.entity_id
_entity_poly.type
_entity_poly.pdbx_seq_one_letter_code
_entity_poly.pdbx_strand_id
1 'polypeptide(L)'
;MNTNNTTTNNNNIIGNAKKKNGAGDKPTLTGETEVFIQAKPTNVKSACSRVDDVSWLSFISFAWMFPWMWRAFRGQLGQIDTATQWTCSIFDSANVNMTRLEHLWNEEIKKCLRPRPAALTFPCRAALYPISTDDDLLVRNDDGTPMYSYGFYMAISILMVEMLRVLAYGATWAVSYRTAIRARGALLALLFKRLMHAKSLRHKTPAEVVNHFANDGQRIFDALTFAPLVLVGPSVLMGGLVYLLSVIGPLSLLGVAVFFIFDIIQGVLGVTMVKCRNRAIAHTERRMALVGELIRCIKCIKLNGWEQLFEDRVREIYMEYIRAGGGPLLCALVIASFILNVGANIFGTVWLSNWMRVAHNNGTEGGGSLADTPSFYINIYACTLLVLFISGVIKALLFVKVQSIRIKR
;
A
#
# COMPACT_ATOMS: atom_id res chain seq x y z
N MET A 1 -52.46 -14.71 -19.38
CA MET A 1 -53.06 -15.43 -18.24
C MET A 1 -51.93 -15.71 -17.27
N ASN A 2 -51.72 -15.03 -16.15
CA ASN A 2 -52.63 -14.42 -15.20
C ASN A 2 -51.95 -13.16 -14.62
N THR A 3 -52.64 -12.02 -14.68
CA THR A 3 -52.19 -10.70 -14.20
C THR A 3 -52.92 -10.39 -12.90
N ASN A 4 -52.20 -10.29 -11.78
CA ASN A 4 -52.74 -9.72 -10.55
C ASN A 4 -52.01 -8.42 -10.22
N ASN A 5 -52.70 -7.33 -10.54
CA ASN A 5 -52.41 -5.95 -10.15
C ASN A 5 -52.60 -5.78 -8.63
N THR A 6 -51.64 -5.13 -7.98
CA THR A 6 -51.88 -4.46 -6.68
C THR A 6 -51.26 -3.07 -6.73
N THR A 7 -52.07 -2.14 -7.21
CA THR A 7 -51.85 -0.69 -7.13
C THR A 7 -52.14 -0.27 -5.69
N THR A 8 -51.15 0.23 -4.95
CA THR A 8 -51.40 0.85 -3.63
C THR A 8 -51.13 2.33 -3.71
N ASN A 9 -52.23 3.07 -3.60
CA ASN A 9 -52.39 4.51 -3.68
C ASN A 9 -52.12 5.11 -2.29
N ASN A 10 -51.19 6.06 -2.14
CA ASN A 10 -50.92 6.74 -0.87
C ASN A 10 -50.93 8.26 -1.06
N ASN A 11 -52.13 8.80 -1.29
CA ASN A 11 -52.49 10.17 -0.95
C ASN A 11 -53.30 10.12 0.34
N ASN A 12 -52.65 10.33 1.49
CA ASN A 12 -53.29 10.83 2.70
C ASN A 12 -52.25 11.22 3.74
N ILE A 13 -52.51 12.37 4.38
CA ILE A 13 -51.95 12.96 5.61
C ILE A 13 -51.50 14.41 5.32
N ILE A 14 -52.49 15.23 4.98
CA ILE A 14 -52.52 16.66 5.30
C ILE A 14 -53.66 16.80 6.31
N GLY A 15 -53.36 17.28 7.52
CA GLY A 15 -54.38 17.69 8.47
C GLY A 15 -54.19 17.15 9.89
N ASN A 16 -53.37 17.85 10.68
CA ASN A 16 -53.78 18.26 12.04
C ASN A 16 -52.67 19.07 12.71
N ALA A 17 -52.78 20.39 12.68
CA ALA A 17 -52.17 21.26 13.67
C ALA A 17 -53.16 22.40 13.97
N LYS A 18 -54.03 22.15 14.95
CA LYS A 18 -55.02 23.08 15.46
C LYS A 18 -54.36 23.97 16.53
N LYS A 19 -54.43 25.29 16.30
CA LYS A 19 -54.37 26.44 17.23
C LYS A 19 -54.22 26.17 18.74
N LYS A 20 -53.28 26.88 19.37
CA LYS A 20 -53.49 27.61 20.64
C LYS A 20 -52.66 28.90 20.66
N ASN A 21 -53.35 30.04 20.81
CA ASN A 21 -52.76 31.37 21.07
C ASN A 21 -52.65 31.59 22.59
N GLY A 22 -51.67 32.38 23.03
CA GLY A 22 -51.55 32.96 24.37
C GLY A 22 -50.30 33.84 24.47
N ALA A 23 -50.45 35.05 25.02
CA ALA A 23 -49.64 36.25 24.82
C ALA A 23 -48.50 36.49 25.83
N GLY A 24 -47.55 37.41 25.51
CA GLY A 24 -46.80 38.21 26.50
C GLY A 24 -45.26 38.29 26.37
N ASP A 25 -44.78 39.46 25.94
CA ASP A 25 -43.51 40.18 26.23
C ASP A 25 -42.09 39.76 25.76
N LYS A 26 -41.58 40.62 24.84
CA LYS A 26 -40.24 41.19 24.48
C LYS A 26 -38.87 40.50 24.76
N PRO A 27 -37.83 40.83 23.95
CA PRO A 27 -36.81 39.88 23.48
C PRO A 27 -35.48 39.96 24.24
N THR A 28 -34.75 38.85 24.31
CA THR A 28 -33.31 38.86 24.64
C THR A 28 -32.58 37.90 23.71
N LEU A 29 -31.65 38.46 22.92
CA LEU A 29 -30.74 37.73 22.03
C LEU A 29 -29.81 36.84 22.86
N THR A 30 -29.67 35.56 22.48
CA THR A 30 -28.36 34.88 22.38
C THR A 30 -28.50 33.50 21.73
N GLY A 31 -27.85 33.32 20.58
CA GLY A 31 -27.27 32.03 20.16
C GLY A 31 -28.20 31.03 19.45
N GLU A 32 -28.63 31.31 18.22
CA GLU A 32 -29.07 30.24 17.33
C GLU A 32 -27.86 29.39 16.91
N THR A 33 -27.64 28.28 17.62
CA THR A 33 -27.02 27.10 17.01
C THR A 33 -27.98 26.59 15.94
N GLU A 34 -27.67 26.85 14.67
CA GLU A 34 -28.29 26.13 13.56
C GLU A 34 -28.09 24.63 13.78
N VAL A 35 -29.17 23.97 14.17
CA VAL A 35 -29.25 22.51 14.28
C VAL A 35 -29.12 21.98 12.86
N PHE A 36 -27.94 21.44 12.53
CA PHE A 36 -27.77 20.60 11.35
C PHE A 36 -28.87 19.54 11.38
N ILE A 37 -29.74 19.57 10.38
CA ILE A 37 -30.82 18.62 10.18
C ILE A 37 -30.21 17.22 10.22
N GLN A 38 -30.42 16.50 11.32
CA GLN A 38 -30.15 15.07 11.34
C GLN A 38 -31.11 14.44 10.33
N ALA A 39 -30.54 13.85 9.28
CA ALA A 39 -31.29 12.96 8.41
C ALA A 39 -31.96 11.91 9.30
N LYS A 40 -33.30 11.87 9.27
CA LYS A 40 -34.12 10.90 10.00
C LYS A 40 -33.57 9.52 9.67
N PRO A 41 -33.20 8.67 10.65
CA PRO A 41 -32.71 7.34 10.36
C PRO A 41 -33.83 6.60 9.65
N THR A 42 -33.67 6.36 8.35
CA THR A 42 -34.52 5.44 7.62
C THR A 42 -34.32 4.08 8.27
N ASN A 43 -35.41 3.48 8.72
CA ASN A 43 -35.46 2.22 9.46
C ASN A 43 -35.16 1.04 8.53
N VAL A 44 -34.04 1.10 7.81
CA VAL A 44 -33.47 -0.01 7.08
C VAL A 44 -32.64 -0.76 8.10
N LYS A 45 -33.05 -1.97 8.47
CA LYS A 45 -32.17 -2.93 9.16
C LYS A 45 -31.01 -3.24 8.20
N SER A 46 -30.02 -2.36 8.13
CA SER A 46 -28.84 -2.60 7.31
C SER A 46 -28.09 -3.78 7.92
N ALA A 47 -27.61 -4.68 7.09
CA ALA A 47 -26.68 -5.71 7.53
C ALA A 47 -25.43 -5.01 8.09
N CYS A 48 -25.34 -4.92 9.43
CA CYS A 48 -24.17 -4.40 10.12
C CYS A 48 -22.93 -5.15 9.63
N SER A 49 -21.79 -4.45 9.49
CA SER A 49 -20.56 -5.11 9.09
C SER A 49 -20.21 -6.20 10.10
N ARG A 50 -20.07 -7.44 9.62
CA ARG A 50 -19.73 -8.60 10.45
C ARG A 50 -18.38 -8.47 11.17
N VAL A 51 -17.57 -7.49 10.80
CA VAL A 51 -16.24 -7.22 11.37
C VAL A 51 -16.24 -6.90 12.87
N ASP A 52 -17.38 -6.47 13.43
CA ASP A 52 -17.46 -6.14 14.87
C ASP A 52 -17.85 -7.33 15.74
N ASP A 53 -18.49 -8.35 15.16
CA ASP A 53 -18.97 -9.55 15.86
C ASP A 53 -18.05 -10.77 15.67
N VAL A 54 -16.87 -10.58 15.07
CA VAL A 54 -15.96 -11.68 14.72
C VAL A 54 -14.95 -11.98 15.83
N SER A 55 -14.69 -13.28 16.02
CA SER A 55 -13.61 -13.76 16.87
C SER A 55 -12.25 -13.21 16.40
N TRP A 56 -11.31 -13.04 17.34
CA TRP A 56 -9.98 -12.50 17.07
C TRP A 56 -9.23 -13.25 15.95
N LEU A 57 -9.32 -14.59 15.89
CA LEU A 57 -8.74 -15.39 14.81
C LEU A 57 -9.38 -15.10 13.44
N SER A 58 -10.70 -14.95 13.40
CA SER A 58 -11.43 -14.61 12.17
C SER A 58 -11.09 -13.20 11.71
N PHE A 59 -10.91 -12.27 12.65
CA PHE A 59 -10.46 -10.91 12.38
C PHE A 59 -9.07 -10.88 11.74
N ILE A 60 -8.10 -11.59 12.33
CA ILE A 60 -6.70 -11.64 11.84
C ILE A 60 -6.59 -12.34 10.49
N SER A 61 -7.31 -13.45 10.31
CA SER A 61 -7.28 -14.25 9.07
C SER A 61 -8.17 -13.71 7.96
N PHE A 62 -8.93 -12.63 8.21
CA PHE A 62 -9.96 -12.10 7.32
C PHE A 62 -11.03 -13.13 6.90
N ALA A 63 -11.19 -14.22 7.67
CA ALA A 63 -12.13 -15.31 7.35
C ALA A 63 -13.59 -14.81 7.25
N TRP A 64 -13.94 -13.75 7.98
CA TRP A 64 -15.25 -13.11 7.92
C TRP A 64 -15.62 -12.54 6.54
N MET A 65 -14.63 -12.23 5.70
CA MET A 65 -14.84 -11.76 4.32
C MET A 65 -15.16 -12.91 3.34
N PHE A 66 -14.78 -14.15 3.68
CA PHE A 66 -14.89 -15.29 2.78
C PHE A 66 -16.30 -15.53 2.21
N PRO A 67 -17.41 -15.45 2.98
CA PRO A 67 -18.75 -15.63 2.43
C PRO A 67 -19.10 -14.60 1.35
N TRP A 68 -18.59 -13.37 1.49
CA TRP A 68 -18.81 -12.31 0.52
C TRP A 68 -17.94 -12.52 -0.74
N MET A 69 -16.67 -12.89 -0.55
CA MET A 69 -15.77 -13.25 -1.66
C MET A 69 -16.27 -14.46 -2.45
N TRP A 70 -16.84 -15.46 -1.78
CA TRP A 70 -17.41 -16.64 -2.43
C TRP A 70 -18.65 -16.31 -3.29
N ARG A 71 -19.50 -15.40 -2.81
CA ARG A 71 -20.63 -14.88 -3.59
C ARG A 71 -20.17 -14.04 -4.78
N ALA A 72 -19.12 -13.23 -4.59
CA ALA A 72 -18.50 -12.46 -5.65
C ALA A 72 -17.97 -13.36 -6.77
N PHE A 73 -17.27 -14.44 -6.40
CA PHE A 73 -16.80 -15.45 -7.35
C PHE A 73 -17.94 -16.10 -8.16
N ARG A 74 -19.11 -16.29 -7.56
CA ARG A 74 -20.31 -16.81 -8.24
C ARG A 74 -21.08 -15.77 -9.08
N GLY A 75 -20.56 -14.55 -9.21
CA GLY A 75 -21.21 -13.49 -10.00
C GLY A 75 -22.50 -12.93 -9.39
N GLN A 76 -22.74 -13.16 -8.08
CA GLN A 76 -23.99 -12.79 -7.40
C GLN A 76 -23.98 -11.37 -6.80
N LEU A 77 -23.01 -10.53 -7.19
CA LEU A 77 -22.85 -9.17 -6.67
C LEU A 77 -23.90 -8.18 -7.20
N GLY A 78 -24.45 -8.41 -8.40
CA GLY A 78 -25.41 -7.49 -9.03
C GLY A 78 -26.84 -7.58 -8.49
N GLN A 79 -27.17 -8.65 -7.75
CA GLN A 79 -28.50 -8.89 -7.17
C GLN A 79 -28.66 -8.32 -5.75
N ILE A 80 -27.75 -7.45 -5.32
CA ILE A 80 -27.74 -6.93 -3.95
C ILE A 80 -28.88 -5.91 -3.80
N ASP A 81 -29.96 -6.33 -3.15
CA ASP A 81 -30.81 -5.42 -2.39
C ASP A 81 -29.91 -4.61 -1.44
N THR A 82 -30.06 -3.30 -1.46
CA THR A 82 -29.35 -2.33 -0.60
C THR A 82 -29.36 -2.68 0.90
N ALA A 83 -30.25 -3.57 1.34
CA ALA A 83 -30.30 -4.13 2.69
C ALA A 83 -29.17 -5.12 3.04
N THR A 84 -28.55 -5.79 2.05
CA THR A 84 -27.53 -6.83 2.27
C THR A 84 -26.09 -6.37 2.03
N GLN A 85 -25.90 -5.15 1.50
CA GLN A 85 -24.60 -4.53 1.42
C GLN A 85 -24.10 -4.21 2.83
N TRP A 86 -22.93 -4.73 3.20
CA TRP A 86 -22.34 -4.44 4.51
C TRP A 86 -22.16 -2.94 4.66
N THR A 87 -22.89 -2.36 5.61
CA THR A 87 -22.70 -0.97 5.98
C THR A 87 -21.42 -0.85 6.78
N CYS A 88 -20.69 0.26 6.62
CA CYS A 88 -19.50 0.53 7.41
C CYS A 88 -19.81 0.38 8.92
N SER A 89 -18.87 -0.21 9.66
CA SER A 89 -18.97 -0.28 11.13
C SER A 89 -19.17 1.12 11.71
N ILE A 90 -19.96 1.24 12.77
CA ILE A 90 -20.16 2.50 13.49
C ILE A 90 -18.82 3.05 14.01
N PHE A 91 -17.91 2.16 14.43
CA PHE A 91 -16.57 2.53 14.89
C PHE A 91 -15.64 2.97 13.77
N ASP A 92 -15.90 2.53 12.54
CA ASP A 92 -15.16 2.91 11.34
C ASP A 92 -15.82 4.10 10.60
N SER A 93 -16.97 4.58 11.08
CA SER A 93 -17.71 5.70 10.50
C SER A 93 -16.96 7.03 10.60
N ALA A 94 -17.04 7.83 9.54
CA ALA A 94 -16.39 9.14 9.47
C ALA A 94 -16.93 10.12 10.53
N ASN A 95 -18.23 10.10 10.83
CA ASN A 95 -18.84 11.04 11.77
C ASN A 95 -18.26 10.88 13.18
N VAL A 96 -18.21 9.65 13.69
CA VAL A 96 -17.70 9.35 15.04
C VAL A 96 -16.22 9.70 15.16
N ASN A 97 -15.41 9.28 14.19
CA ASN A 97 -13.97 9.51 14.22
C ASN A 97 -13.62 11.00 14.00
N MET A 98 -14.38 11.72 13.17
CA MET A 98 -14.24 13.17 12.99
C MET A 98 -14.50 13.92 14.28
N THR A 99 -15.60 13.64 15.00
CA THR A 99 -15.92 14.32 16.26
C THR A 99 -14.85 14.05 17.33
N ARG A 100 -14.33 12.82 17.41
CA ARG A 100 -13.20 12.48 18.30
C ARG A 100 -11.94 13.26 17.94
N LEU A 101 -11.58 13.30 16.65
CA LEU A 101 -10.42 14.05 16.17
C LEU A 101 -10.56 15.56 16.43
N GLU A 102 -11.75 16.11 16.20
CA GLU A 102 -12.06 17.52 16.44
C GLU A 102 -11.94 17.88 17.92
N HIS A 103 -12.42 17.00 18.81
CA HIS A 103 -12.28 17.19 20.25
C HIS A 103 -10.79 17.22 20.66
N LEU A 104 -10.00 16.21 20.26
CA LEU A 104 -8.57 16.14 20.54
C LEU A 104 -7.80 17.34 19.95
N TRP A 105 -8.15 17.74 18.73
CA TRP A 105 -7.56 18.91 18.07
C TRP A 105 -7.84 20.20 18.83
N ASN A 106 -9.07 20.38 19.31
CA ASN A 106 -9.45 21.55 20.11
C ASN A 106 -8.78 21.53 21.48
N GLU A 107 -8.56 20.36 22.09
CA GLU A 107 -7.77 20.26 23.32
C GLU A 107 -6.30 20.65 23.10
N GLU A 108 -5.70 20.20 22.00
CA GLU A 108 -4.31 20.56 21.65
C GLU A 108 -4.17 22.06 21.37
N ILE A 109 -5.12 22.67 20.65
CA ILE A 109 -5.14 24.14 20.46
C ILE A 109 -5.15 24.88 21.80
N LYS A 110 -5.89 24.36 22.79
CA LYS A 110 -5.96 24.97 24.13
C LYS A 110 -4.67 24.76 24.93
N LYS A 111 -4.00 23.62 24.76
CA LYS A 111 -2.78 23.24 25.50
C LYS A 111 -1.50 23.85 24.91
N CYS A 112 -1.45 24.10 23.60
CA CYS A 112 -0.21 24.41 22.90
C CYS A 112 -0.38 25.49 21.81
N LEU A 113 0.28 26.65 21.99
CA LEU A 113 0.64 27.56 20.90
C LEU A 113 1.81 27.03 20.02
N ARG A 114 2.30 25.79 20.27
CA ARG A 114 3.27 25.08 19.42
C ARG A 114 2.93 23.59 19.34
N PRO A 115 2.67 23.03 18.15
CA PRO A 115 2.34 21.62 18.02
C PRO A 115 3.57 20.75 18.35
N ARG A 116 3.42 19.84 19.32
CA ARG A 116 4.33 18.69 19.47
C ARG A 116 3.70 17.49 18.76
N PRO A 117 4.47 16.71 17.98
CA PRO A 117 3.94 15.49 17.40
C PRO A 117 3.61 14.51 18.53
N ALA A 118 2.33 14.12 18.62
CA ALA A 118 1.90 13.07 19.53
C ALA A 118 2.65 11.79 19.20
N ALA A 119 3.44 11.29 20.16
CA ALA A 119 4.10 10.00 20.06
C ALA A 119 3.01 8.92 20.02
N LEU A 120 2.81 8.34 18.84
CA LEU A 120 1.96 7.19 18.65
C LEU A 120 2.74 5.97 19.17
N THR A 121 2.63 5.73 20.49
CA THR A 121 3.23 4.56 21.14
C THR A 121 2.47 3.33 20.68
N PHE A 122 2.92 2.73 19.59
CA PHE A 122 2.53 1.36 19.26
C PHE A 122 3.23 0.43 20.25
N PRO A 123 2.50 -0.52 20.88
CA PRO A 123 3.17 -1.55 21.65
C PRO A 123 4.01 -2.39 20.69
N CYS A 124 5.34 -2.22 20.77
CA CYS A 124 6.30 -3.13 20.19
C CYS A 124 6.05 -4.52 20.80
N ARG A 125 5.29 -5.36 20.08
CA ARG A 125 5.14 -6.77 20.44
C ARG A 125 5.41 -7.64 19.22
N ALA A 126 6.67 -7.65 18.86
CA ALA A 126 7.33 -8.75 18.18
C ALA A 126 8.73 -8.82 18.77
N ALA A 127 8.84 -9.35 19.98
CA ALA A 127 10.10 -9.92 20.44
C ALA A 127 10.39 -11.06 19.46
N LEU A 128 11.25 -10.79 18.48
CA LEU A 128 11.92 -11.83 17.72
C LEU A 128 12.68 -12.68 18.73
N TYR A 129 12.23 -13.90 18.95
CA TYR A 129 13.13 -14.96 19.32
C TYR A 129 13.79 -15.43 18.01
N PRO A 130 15.07 -15.13 17.76
CA PRO A 130 15.85 -16.09 17.00
C PRO A 130 15.83 -17.37 17.83
N ILE A 131 15.27 -18.45 17.28
CA ILE A 131 15.55 -19.77 17.82
C ILE A 131 17.06 -19.94 17.60
N SER A 132 17.83 -19.81 18.66
CA SER A 132 19.21 -20.27 18.71
C SER A 132 19.17 -21.78 18.54
N THR A 133 19.20 -22.26 17.30
CA THR A 133 19.82 -23.55 17.01
C THR A 133 21.31 -23.27 16.88
N ASP A 134 21.95 -22.99 18.01
CA ASP A 134 23.37 -23.25 18.11
C ASP A 134 23.53 -24.76 18.30
N ASP A 135 24.45 -25.26 17.49
CA ASP A 135 24.96 -26.60 17.32
C ASP A 135 24.11 -27.62 16.56
N ASP A 136 24.75 -28.05 15.47
CA ASP A 136 24.74 -29.34 14.76
C ASP A 136 24.78 -30.59 15.67
N LEU A 137 24.32 -30.52 16.92
CA LEU A 137 23.87 -31.70 17.63
C LEU A 137 22.52 -32.10 17.04
N LEU A 138 22.58 -32.89 15.97
CA LEU A 138 21.80 -34.11 16.00
C LEU A 138 22.12 -34.74 17.36
N VAL A 139 21.22 -34.57 18.34
CA VAL A 139 21.30 -35.27 19.62
C VAL A 139 21.24 -36.75 19.26
N ARG A 140 22.44 -37.27 19.04
CA ARG A 140 22.71 -38.64 18.69
C ARG A 140 22.76 -39.33 20.03
N ASN A 141 22.00 -40.41 20.18
CA ASN A 141 22.17 -41.25 21.37
C ASN A 141 23.66 -41.65 21.44
N ASP A 142 24.14 -42.02 22.64
CA ASP A 142 25.51 -42.53 22.83
C ASP A 142 25.84 -43.67 21.82
N ASP A 143 24.81 -44.35 21.28
CA ASP A 143 24.87 -45.41 20.27
C ASP A 143 24.99 -44.94 18.81
N GLY A 144 25.05 -43.64 18.53
CA GLY A 144 25.15 -43.15 17.17
C GLY A 144 23.83 -43.21 16.37
N THR A 145 22.67 -43.39 17.01
CA THR A 145 21.36 -43.36 16.33
C THR A 145 20.69 -41.98 16.48
N PRO A 146 20.00 -41.45 15.44
CA PRO A 146 19.31 -40.17 15.54
C PRO A 146 18.11 -40.28 16.49
N MET A 147 18.02 -39.38 17.47
CA MET A 147 16.90 -39.37 18.41
C MET A 147 15.63 -38.78 17.76
N TYR A 148 14.79 -39.65 17.18
CA TYR A 148 13.57 -39.27 16.46
C TYR A 148 12.62 -38.38 17.28
N SER A 149 12.55 -38.58 18.60
CA SER A 149 11.72 -37.78 19.51
C SER A 149 12.13 -36.30 19.58
N TYR A 150 13.44 -36.02 19.55
CA TYR A 150 13.97 -34.65 19.53
C TYR A 150 13.66 -33.97 18.18
N GLY A 151 13.83 -34.70 17.08
CA GLY A 151 13.46 -34.21 15.74
C GLY A 151 11.97 -33.86 15.64
N PHE A 152 11.09 -34.67 16.21
CA PHE A 152 9.66 -34.40 16.24
C PHE A 152 9.32 -33.16 17.07
N TYR A 153 9.95 -32.99 18.24
CA TYR A 153 9.80 -31.79 19.07
C TYR A 153 10.26 -30.51 18.34
N MET A 154 11.42 -30.56 17.67
CA MET A 154 11.95 -29.45 16.89
C MET A 154 11.06 -29.10 15.70
N ALA A 155 10.51 -30.10 15.00
CA ALA A 155 9.59 -29.86 13.90
C ALA A 155 8.29 -29.17 14.36
N ILE A 156 7.73 -29.60 15.50
CA ILE A 156 6.53 -28.98 16.08
C ILE A 156 6.84 -27.56 16.59
N SER A 157 7.99 -27.34 17.22
CA SER A 157 8.34 -26.02 17.75
C SER A 157 8.53 -25.00 16.63
N ILE A 158 9.22 -25.38 15.54
CA ILE A 158 9.35 -24.53 14.35
C ILE A 158 7.98 -24.24 13.73
N LEU A 159 7.11 -25.25 13.60
CA LEU A 159 5.75 -25.05 13.09
C LEU A 159 4.94 -24.07 13.95
N MET A 160 5.00 -24.22 15.27
CA MET A 160 4.27 -23.36 16.21
C MET A 160 4.78 -21.92 16.18
N VAL A 161 6.11 -21.72 16.17
CA VAL A 161 6.72 -20.39 16.07
C VAL A 161 6.36 -19.72 14.75
N GLU A 162 6.38 -20.47 13.65
CA GLU A 162 6.04 -19.95 12.33
C GLU A 162 4.55 -19.59 12.24
N MET A 163 3.65 -20.43 12.75
CA MET A 163 2.22 -20.13 12.83
C MET A 163 1.95 -18.87 13.66
N LEU A 164 2.61 -18.73 14.82
CA LEU A 164 2.47 -17.54 15.66
C LEU A 164 3.00 -16.29 14.96
N ARG A 165 4.14 -16.40 14.26
CA ARG A 165 4.72 -15.31 13.45
C ARG A 165 3.73 -14.82 12.40
N VAL A 166 3.15 -15.73 11.62
CA VAL A 166 2.19 -15.39 10.56
C VAL A 166 0.93 -14.74 11.14
N LEU A 167 0.39 -15.26 12.25
CA LEU A 167 -0.78 -14.67 12.92
C LEU A 167 -0.49 -13.27 13.48
N ALA A 168 0.66 -13.08 14.14
CA ALA A 168 1.06 -11.78 14.67
C ALA A 168 1.30 -10.74 13.56
N TYR A 169 1.91 -11.18 12.45
CA TYR A 169 2.10 -10.33 11.28
C TYR A 169 0.75 -9.93 10.66
N GLY A 170 -0.16 -10.89 10.46
CA GLY A 170 -1.51 -10.64 9.98
C GLY A 170 -2.29 -9.69 10.89
N ALA A 171 -2.18 -9.85 12.21
CA ALA A 171 -2.81 -8.97 13.19
C ALA A 171 -2.30 -7.53 13.07
N THR A 172 -0.99 -7.36 12.89
CA THR A 172 -0.36 -6.05 12.68
C THR A 172 -0.96 -5.37 11.45
N TRP A 173 -1.02 -6.06 10.31
CA TRP A 173 -1.62 -5.49 9.10
C TRP A 173 -3.10 -5.17 9.26
N ALA A 174 -3.89 -6.07 9.87
CA ALA A 174 -5.32 -5.85 10.09
C ALA A 174 -5.57 -4.59 10.94
N VAL A 175 -4.81 -4.40 12.02
CA VAL A 175 -4.90 -3.21 12.88
C VAL A 175 -4.39 -1.96 12.16
N SER A 176 -3.26 -2.03 11.45
CA SER A 176 -2.71 -0.92 10.67
C SER A 176 -3.68 -0.41 9.61
N TYR A 177 -4.29 -1.32 8.83
CA TYR A 177 -5.27 -0.92 7.84
C TYR A 177 -6.49 -0.26 8.48
N ARG A 178 -7.03 -0.84 9.55
CA ARG A 178 -8.22 -0.29 10.22
C ARG A 178 -7.95 1.09 10.83
N THR A 179 -6.78 1.27 11.45
CA THR A 179 -6.36 2.57 12.00
C THR A 179 -6.14 3.61 10.89
N ALA A 180 -5.51 3.22 9.78
CA ALA A 180 -5.32 4.10 8.62
C ALA A 180 -6.65 4.56 8.00
N ILE A 181 -7.64 3.66 7.85
CA ILE A 181 -8.99 4.00 7.34
C ILE A 181 -9.67 5.00 8.28
N ARG A 182 -9.68 4.74 9.59
CA ARG A 182 -10.30 5.63 10.59
C ARG A 182 -9.69 7.02 10.59
N ALA A 183 -8.36 7.09 10.59
CA ALA A 183 -7.63 8.36 10.60
C ALA A 183 -7.84 9.15 9.30
N ARG A 184 -7.73 8.50 8.13
CA ARG A 184 -8.01 9.15 6.83
C ARG A 184 -9.45 9.65 6.78
N GLY A 185 -10.42 8.81 7.14
CA GLY A 185 -11.84 9.18 7.12
C GLY A 185 -12.15 10.36 8.04
N ALA A 186 -11.61 10.36 9.26
CA ALA A 186 -11.75 11.46 10.22
C ALA A 186 -11.15 12.77 9.70
N LEU A 187 -9.93 12.72 9.18
CA LEU A 187 -9.22 13.89 8.67
C LEU A 187 -9.95 14.49 7.45
N LEU A 188 -10.40 13.64 6.53
CA LEU A 188 -11.09 14.06 5.31
C LEU A 188 -12.45 14.68 5.64
N ALA A 189 -13.20 14.08 6.57
CA ALA A 189 -14.48 14.61 7.04
C ALA A 189 -14.30 15.93 7.80
N LEU A 190 -13.27 16.03 8.66
CA LEU A 190 -12.95 17.27 9.37
C LEU A 190 -12.57 18.38 8.39
N LEU A 191 -11.74 18.06 7.39
CA LEU A 191 -11.34 18.99 6.34
C LEU A 191 -12.56 19.46 5.54
N PHE A 192 -13.46 18.56 5.18
CA PHE A 192 -14.71 18.90 4.50
C PHE A 192 -15.61 19.80 5.35
N LYS A 193 -15.80 19.47 6.64
CA LYS A 193 -16.53 20.32 7.58
C LYS A 193 -15.94 21.73 7.64
N ARG A 194 -14.61 21.85 7.71
CA ARG A 194 -13.92 23.15 7.72
C ARG A 194 -14.06 23.90 6.40
N LEU A 195 -14.02 23.19 5.28
CA LEU A 195 -14.22 23.75 3.94
C LEU A 195 -15.63 24.36 3.78
N MET A 196 -16.66 23.66 4.26
CA MET A 196 -18.06 24.13 4.21
C MET A 196 -18.29 25.39 5.04
N HIS A 197 -17.52 25.60 6.11
CA HIS A 197 -17.60 26.80 6.96
C HIS A 197 -16.58 27.89 6.57
N ALA A 198 -15.74 27.66 5.56
CA ALA A 198 -14.74 28.63 5.14
C ALA A 198 -15.36 29.72 4.25
N LYS A 199 -15.24 30.99 4.65
CA LYS A 199 -15.76 32.15 3.89
C LYS A 199 -15.02 32.40 2.57
N SER A 200 -13.77 31.96 2.47
CA SER A 200 -12.94 32.08 1.26
C SER A 200 -11.84 31.03 1.30
N LEU A 201 -11.52 30.44 0.15
CA LEU A 201 -10.41 29.50 -0.04
C LEU A 201 -9.04 30.18 -0.05
N ARG A 202 -8.98 31.48 0.27
CA ARG A 202 -7.77 32.31 0.18
C ARG A 202 -7.19 32.21 -1.23
N HIS A 203 -5.87 32.00 -1.36
CA HIS A 203 -5.17 31.89 -2.64
C HIS A 203 -5.16 30.46 -3.22
N LYS A 204 -5.96 29.53 -2.69
CA LYS A 204 -5.97 28.14 -3.17
C LYS A 204 -7.04 27.92 -4.23
N THR A 205 -6.66 27.26 -5.32
CA THR A 205 -7.58 26.88 -6.38
C THR A 205 -8.48 25.70 -5.94
N PRO A 206 -9.72 25.57 -6.49
CA PRO A 206 -10.56 24.40 -6.23
C PRO A 206 -9.86 23.07 -6.59
N ALA A 207 -9.02 23.08 -7.63
CA ALA A 207 -8.21 21.94 -8.03
C ALA A 207 -7.19 21.54 -6.96
N GLU A 208 -6.51 22.50 -6.33
CA GLU A 208 -5.61 22.23 -5.20
C GLU A 208 -6.34 21.62 -4.00
N VAL A 209 -7.56 22.10 -3.70
CA VAL A 209 -8.38 21.53 -2.63
C VAL A 209 -8.69 20.06 -2.94
N VAL A 210 -9.19 19.75 -4.14
CA VAL A 210 -9.46 18.37 -4.56
C VAL A 210 -8.19 17.50 -4.49
N ASN A 211 -7.04 18.08 -4.85
CA ASN A 211 -5.75 17.40 -4.76
C ASN A 211 -5.38 17.01 -3.31
N HIS A 212 -5.71 17.84 -2.31
CA HIS A 212 -5.53 17.48 -0.89
C HIS A 212 -6.40 16.26 -0.50
N PHE A 213 -7.64 16.19 -0.99
CA PHE A 213 -8.51 15.05 -0.70
C PHE A 213 -8.03 13.75 -1.37
N ALA A 214 -7.60 13.84 -2.64
CA ALA A 214 -7.21 12.68 -3.43
C ALA A 214 -5.80 12.18 -3.08
N ASN A 215 -4.79 13.06 -3.18
CA ASN A 215 -3.39 12.67 -3.07
C ASN A 215 -2.89 12.68 -1.63
N ASP A 216 -3.11 13.77 -0.88
CA ASP A 216 -2.61 13.84 0.50
C ASP A 216 -3.38 12.89 1.42
N GLY A 217 -4.69 12.73 1.21
CA GLY A 217 -5.50 11.73 1.91
C GLY A 217 -5.00 10.29 1.68
N GLN A 218 -4.57 9.95 0.47
CA GLN A 218 -3.97 8.64 0.19
C GLN A 218 -2.60 8.49 0.84
N ARG A 219 -1.74 9.51 0.76
CA ARG A 219 -0.40 9.49 1.39
C ARG A 219 -0.48 9.28 2.90
N ILE A 220 -1.44 9.91 3.57
CA ILE A 220 -1.66 9.72 5.01
C ILE A 220 -2.08 8.28 5.31
N PHE A 221 -2.96 7.70 4.50
CA PHE A 221 -3.35 6.30 4.64
C PHE A 221 -2.16 5.36 4.46
N ASP A 222 -1.35 5.58 3.42
CA ASP A 222 -0.15 4.77 3.17
C ASP A 222 0.82 4.91 4.35
N ALA A 223 1.10 6.14 4.79
CA ALA A 223 1.99 6.41 5.93
C ALA A 223 1.55 5.70 7.22
N LEU A 224 0.27 5.75 7.56
CA LEU A 224 -0.27 5.09 8.75
C LEU A 224 -0.28 3.57 8.62
N THR A 225 -0.52 3.05 7.41
CA THR A 225 -0.49 1.61 7.14
C THR A 225 0.91 1.04 7.38
N PHE A 226 1.96 1.74 6.94
CA PHE A 226 3.35 1.29 7.08
C PHE A 226 4.05 1.78 8.35
N ALA A 227 3.41 2.62 9.17
CA ALA A 227 4.02 3.21 10.37
C ALA A 227 4.64 2.16 11.32
N PRO A 228 3.98 1.01 11.62
CA PRO A 228 4.59 0.01 12.49
C PRO A 228 5.87 -0.60 11.93
N LEU A 229 5.95 -0.78 10.60
CA LEU A 229 7.15 -1.32 9.96
C LEU A 229 8.35 -0.38 10.12
N VAL A 230 8.12 0.93 9.95
CA VAL A 230 9.16 1.96 10.10
C VAL A 230 9.65 2.05 11.54
N LEU A 231 8.75 1.90 12.52
CA LEU A 231 9.11 1.95 13.94
C LEU A 231 9.82 0.68 14.43
N VAL A 232 9.38 -0.49 13.95
CA VAL A 232 9.93 -1.79 14.36
C VAL A 232 11.25 -2.12 13.63
N GLY A 233 11.44 -1.61 12.41
CA GLY A 233 12.64 -1.87 11.60
C GLY A 233 13.97 -1.67 12.35
N PRO A 234 14.22 -0.52 13.01
CA PRO A 234 15.45 -0.28 13.77
C PRO A 234 15.70 -1.30 14.89
N SER A 235 14.65 -1.69 15.62
CA SER A 235 14.76 -2.71 16.66
C SER A 235 15.14 -4.08 16.12
N VAL A 236 14.61 -4.47 14.95
CA VAL A 236 14.98 -5.73 14.28
C VAL A 236 16.43 -5.70 13.81
N LEU A 237 16.86 -4.59 13.21
CA LEU A 237 18.25 -4.41 12.78
C LEU A 237 19.23 -4.51 13.95
N MET A 238 18.90 -3.88 15.08
CA MET A 238 19.74 -3.94 16.28
C MET A 238 19.79 -5.35 16.87
N GLY A 239 18.65 -6.05 16.97
CA GLY A 239 18.61 -7.43 17.42
C GLY A 239 19.41 -8.38 16.51
N GLY A 240 19.30 -8.20 15.18
CA GLY A 240 20.07 -8.96 14.20
C GLY A 240 21.56 -8.69 14.30
N LEU A 241 21.98 -7.43 14.50
CA LEU A 241 23.38 -7.06 14.70
C LEU A 241 23.97 -7.72 15.95
N VAL A 242 23.26 -7.65 17.08
CA VAL A 242 23.69 -8.29 18.34
C VAL A 242 23.82 -9.81 18.15
N TYR A 243 22.85 -10.44 17.49
CA TYR A 243 22.89 -11.88 17.21
C TYR A 243 24.09 -12.27 16.33
N LEU A 244 24.33 -11.53 15.24
CA LEU A 244 25.48 -11.77 14.35
C LEU A 244 26.82 -11.60 15.08
N LEU A 245 26.93 -10.60 15.96
CA LEU A 245 28.13 -10.37 16.78
C LEU A 245 28.37 -11.50 17.78
N SER A 246 27.32 -12.10 18.34
CA SER A 246 27.44 -13.22 19.29
C SER A 246 27.86 -14.52 18.61
N VAL A 247 27.31 -14.84 17.44
CA VAL A 247 27.56 -16.12 16.76
C VAL A 247 28.84 -16.11 15.92
N ILE A 248 29.04 -15.07 15.11
CA ILE A 248 30.16 -15.00 14.14
C ILE A 248 31.34 -14.20 14.73
N GLY A 249 31.09 -13.34 15.72
CA GLY A 249 32.09 -12.43 16.27
C GLY A 249 32.25 -11.13 15.45
N PRO A 250 33.32 -10.35 15.71
CA PRO A 250 33.52 -9.01 15.14
C PRO A 250 33.63 -8.96 13.61
N LEU A 251 33.98 -10.08 12.95
CA LEU A 251 34.07 -10.17 11.49
C LEU A 251 32.72 -9.91 10.80
N SER A 252 31.60 -10.14 11.49
CA SER A 252 30.25 -9.83 10.98
C SER A 252 30.05 -8.34 10.67
N LEU A 253 30.81 -7.44 11.32
CA LEU A 253 30.73 -5.99 11.08
C LEU A 253 31.11 -5.61 9.65
N LEU A 254 31.99 -6.37 8.99
CA LEU A 254 32.34 -6.12 7.59
C LEU A 254 31.11 -6.31 6.68
N GLY A 255 30.36 -7.39 6.88
CA GLY A 255 29.13 -7.65 6.12
C GLY A 255 28.05 -6.60 6.37
N VAL A 256 27.89 -6.18 7.63
CA VAL A 256 26.97 -5.11 8.02
C VAL A 256 27.37 -3.77 7.40
N ALA A 257 28.66 -3.44 7.37
CA ALA A 257 29.15 -2.23 6.73
C ALA A 257 28.86 -2.21 5.21
N VAL A 258 29.11 -3.33 4.53
CA VAL A 258 28.77 -3.48 3.11
C VAL A 258 27.27 -3.31 2.89
N PHE A 259 26.43 -3.92 3.73
CA PHE A 259 24.98 -3.78 3.67
C PHE A 259 24.54 -2.30 3.74
N PHE A 260 25.04 -1.54 4.72
CA PHE A 260 24.70 -0.11 4.84
C PHE A 260 25.20 0.73 3.67
N ILE A 261 26.36 0.43 3.09
CA ILE A 261 26.86 1.12 1.89
C ILE A 261 25.88 0.91 0.73
N PHE A 262 25.42 -0.32 0.51
CA PHE A 262 24.44 -0.62 -0.53
C PHE A 262 23.09 0.06 -0.25
N ASP A 263 22.62 0.09 0.99
CA ASP A 263 21.39 0.78 1.37
C ASP A 263 21.45 2.30 1.12
N ILE A 264 22.61 2.93 1.41
CA ILE A 264 22.81 4.36 1.11
C ILE A 264 22.77 4.59 -0.40
N ILE A 265 23.45 3.74 -1.18
CA ILE A 265 23.43 3.82 -2.65
C ILE A 265 21.99 3.65 -3.18
N GLN A 266 21.25 2.65 -2.68
CA GLN A 266 19.85 2.43 -3.03
C GLN A 266 18.97 3.62 -2.66
N GLY A 267 19.19 4.25 -1.50
CA GLY A 267 18.49 5.45 -1.07
C GLY A 267 18.74 6.64 -2.00
N VAL A 268 19.99 6.92 -2.36
CA VAL A 268 20.36 7.99 -3.30
C VAL A 268 19.75 7.74 -4.69
N LEU A 269 19.83 6.50 -5.17
CA LEU A 269 19.20 6.09 -6.43
C LEU A 269 17.68 6.26 -6.37
N GLY A 270 17.04 5.88 -5.26
CA GLY A 270 15.61 6.03 -5.03
C GLY A 270 15.15 7.49 -5.05
N VAL A 271 15.85 8.38 -4.33
CA VAL A 271 15.55 9.83 -4.34
C VAL A 271 15.72 10.42 -5.74
N THR A 272 16.77 10.03 -6.46
CA THR A 272 17.01 10.48 -7.84
C THR A 272 15.91 9.98 -8.76
N MET A 273 15.50 8.71 -8.63
CA MET A 273 14.39 8.12 -9.37
C MET A 273 13.08 8.87 -9.13
N VAL A 274 12.75 9.22 -7.88
CA VAL A 274 11.54 9.99 -7.55
C VAL A 274 11.58 11.39 -8.17
N LYS A 275 12.72 12.09 -8.09
CA LYS A 275 12.89 13.42 -8.72
C LYS A 275 12.67 13.35 -10.23
N CYS A 276 13.26 12.36 -10.89
CA CYS A 276 13.10 12.17 -12.32
C CYS A 276 11.66 11.80 -12.68
N ARG A 277 11.04 10.90 -11.90
CA ARG A 277 9.64 10.48 -12.08
C ARG A 277 8.68 11.68 -11.96
N ASN A 278 8.85 12.53 -10.96
CA ASN A 278 7.97 13.69 -10.75
C ASN A 278 8.03 14.68 -11.93
N ARG A 279 9.21 14.88 -12.52
CA ARG A 279 9.36 15.73 -13.72
C ARG A 279 8.70 15.09 -14.95
N ALA A 280 8.90 13.79 -15.17
CA ALA A 280 8.24 13.06 -16.25
C ALA A 280 6.70 13.06 -16.12
N ILE A 281 6.18 12.98 -14.89
CA ILE A 281 4.74 13.11 -14.60
C ILE A 281 4.23 14.49 -15.01
N ALA A 282 4.94 15.58 -14.71
CA ALA A 282 4.51 16.94 -15.08
C ALA A 282 4.31 17.10 -16.60
N HIS A 283 5.19 16.53 -17.43
CA HIS A 283 4.99 16.52 -18.90
C HIS A 283 3.79 15.67 -19.31
N THR A 284 3.57 14.53 -18.64
CA THR A 284 2.42 13.65 -18.91
C THR A 284 1.11 14.34 -18.56
N GLU A 285 1.06 15.06 -17.44
CA GLU A 285 -0.10 15.84 -16.99
C GLU A 285 -0.43 16.96 -17.96
N ARG A 286 0.57 17.69 -18.48
CA ARG A 286 0.36 18.73 -19.50
C ARG A 286 -0.31 18.17 -20.77
N ARG A 287 0.11 16.99 -21.22
CA ARG A 287 -0.53 16.28 -22.35
C ARG A 287 -1.98 15.91 -22.04
N MET A 288 -2.22 15.32 -20.86
CA MET A 288 -3.58 14.93 -20.45
C MET A 288 -4.51 16.15 -20.31
N ALA A 289 -3.98 17.29 -19.86
CA ALA A 289 -4.72 18.55 -19.80
C ALA A 289 -5.14 19.06 -21.19
N LEU A 290 -4.21 19.10 -22.16
CA LEU A 290 -4.50 19.51 -23.54
C LEU A 290 -5.53 18.59 -24.22
N VAL A 291 -5.41 17.28 -24.02
CA VAL A 291 -6.41 16.32 -24.51
C VAL A 291 -7.76 16.52 -23.82
N GLY A 292 -7.76 16.83 -22.52
CA GLY A 292 -8.98 17.15 -21.77
C GLY A 292 -9.68 18.41 -22.29
N GLU A 293 -8.92 19.46 -22.63
CA GLU A 293 -9.44 20.68 -23.26
C GLU A 293 -10.01 20.39 -24.65
N LEU A 294 -9.33 19.55 -25.44
CA LEU A 294 -9.78 19.14 -26.76
C LEU A 294 -11.11 18.38 -26.69
N ILE A 295 -11.26 17.43 -25.76
CA ILE A 295 -12.51 16.70 -25.54
C ILE A 295 -13.63 17.66 -25.13
N ARG A 296 -13.34 18.64 -24.27
CA ARG A 296 -14.33 19.64 -23.85
C ARG A 296 -14.80 20.53 -25.02
N CYS A 297 -13.94 20.81 -25.98
CA CYS A 297 -14.23 21.63 -27.16
C CYS A 297 -14.60 20.82 -28.42
N ILE A 298 -14.82 19.50 -28.30
CA ILE A 298 -14.98 18.61 -29.46
C ILE A 298 -16.10 19.05 -30.41
N LYS A 299 -17.20 19.57 -29.85
CA LYS A 299 -18.34 20.04 -30.65
C LYS A 299 -17.97 21.25 -31.52
N CYS A 300 -17.23 22.22 -30.99
CA CYS A 300 -16.76 23.38 -31.75
C CYS A 300 -15.75 22.99 -32.82
N ILE A 301 -14.86 22.04 -32.52
CA ILE A 301 -13.85 21.54 -33.47
C ILE A 301 -14.55 20.90 -34.68
N LYS A 302 -15.55 20.05 -34.44
CA LYS A 302 -16.33 19.41 -35.50
C LYS A 302 -17.16 20.40 -36.32
N LEU A 303 -17.80 21.36 -35.66
CA LEU A 303 -18.62 22.39 -36.33
C LEU A 303 -17.78 23.29 -37.26
N ASN A 304 -16.52 23.53 -36.92
CA ASN A 304 -15.61 24.36 -37.71
C ASN A 304 -14.73 23.57 -38.71
N GLY A 305 -14.82 22.23 -38.74
CA GLY A 305 -14.00 21.39 -39.61
C GLY A 305 -12.50 21.42 -39.28
N TRP A 306 -12.12 21.72 -38.03
CA TRP A 306 -10.71 21.85 -37.62
C TRP A 306 -10.01 20.53 -37.26
N GLU A 307 -10.61 19.39 -37.62
CA GLU A 307 -10.16 18.06 -37.19
C GLU A 307 -8.71 17.77 -37.63
N GLN A 308 -8.38 18.07 -38.89
CA GLN A 308 -7.03 17.86 -39.45
C GLN A 308 -5.97 18.73 -38.74
N LEU A 309 -6.26 20.02 -38.52
CA LEU A 309 -5.37 20.96 -37.82
C LEU A 309 -5.05 20.51 -36.38
N PHE A 310 -6.05 19.98 -35.68
CA PHE A 310 -5.85 19.45 -34.33
C PHE A 310 -5.15 18.09 -34.33
N GLU A 311 -5.41 17.23 -35.31
CA GLU A 311 -4.70 15.96 -35.48
C GLU A 311 -3.20 16.19 -35.67
N ASP A 312 -2.82 17.12 -36.55
CA ASP A 312 -1.42 17.46 -36.82
C ASP A 312 -0.74 18.03 -35.58
N ARG A 313 -1.40 18.94 -34.85
CA ARG A 313 -0.88 19.48 -33.60
C ARG A 313 -0.70 18.40 -32.53
N VAL A 314 -1.65 17.47 -32.41
CA VAL A 314 -1.53 16.34 -31.47
C VAL A 314 -0.38 15.42 -31.89
N ARG A 315 -0.26 15.11 -33.17
CA ARG A 315 0.81 14.28 -33.74
C ARG A 315 2.20 14.89 -33.51
N GLU A 316 2.33 16.20 -33.70
CA GLU A 316 3.56 16.95 -33.41
C GLU A 316 3.95 16.81 -31.95
N ILE A 317 3.01 17.04 -31.02
CA ILE A 317 3.23 16.86 -29.57
C ILE A 317 3.63 15.40 -29.25
N TYR A 318 3.03 14.41 -29.91
CA TYR A 318 3.41 13.00 -29.75
C TYR A 318 4.82 12.72 -30.25
N MET A 319 5.21 13.27 -31.40
CA MET A 319 6.55 13.10 -31.97
C MET A 319 7.61 13.81 -31.13
N GLU A 320 7.33 15.02 -30.65
CA GLU A 320 8.16 15.72 -29.68
C GLU A 320 8.32 14.91 -28.40
N TYR A 321 7.24 14.29 -27.90
CA TYR A 321 7.30 13.43 -26.72
C TYR A 321 8.14 12.17 -26.94
N ILE A 322 7.99 11.48 -28.08
CA ILE A 322 8.82 10.30 -28.41
C ILE A 322 10.29 10.71 -28.51
N ARG A 323 10.57 11.87 -29.12
CA ARG A 323 11.92 12.42 -29.25
C ARG A 323 12.49 12.85 -27.89
N ALA A 324 11.68 13.45 -27.03
CA ALA A 324 12.01 13.82 -25.65
C ALA A 324 12.14 12.59 -24.72
N GLY A 325 11.49 11.48 -25.06
CA GLY A 325 11.71 10.17 -24.44
C GLY A 325 13.04 9.52 -24.81
N GLY A 326 13.86 10.17 -25.63
CA GLY A 326 15.14 9.69 -26.16
C GLY A 326 15.03 8.82 -27.42
N GLY A 327 13.84 8.81 -28.04
CA GLY A 327 13.60 8.18 -29.34
C GLY A 327 13.35 6.66 -29.30
N PRO A 328 12.96 6.07 -30.44
CA PRO A 328 12.61 4.66 -30.53
C PRO A 328 13.81 3.73 -30.27
N LEU A 329 15.02 4.16 -30.66
CA LEU A 329 16.25 3.39 -30.45
C LEU A 329 16.59 3.22 -28.97
N LEU A 330 16.42 4.28 -28.17
CA LEU A 330 16.65 4.21 -26.73
C LEU A 330 15.59 3.33 -26.03
N CYS A 331 14.33 3.38 -26.48
CA CYS A 331 13.29 2.44 -26.03
C CYS A 331 13.66 0.98 -26.36
N ALA A 332 14.12 0.71 -27.58
CA ALA A 332 14.57 -0.62 -27.99
C ALA A 332 15.75 -1.11 -27.13
N LEU A 333 16.72 -0.24 -26.85
CA LEU A 333 17.86 -0.56 -25.97
C LEU A 333 17.44 -0.85 -24.53
N VAL A 334 16.46 -0.14 -23.98
CA VAL A 334 15.92 -0.43 -22.65
C VAL A 334 15.26 -1.80 -22.62
N ILE A 335 14.42 -2.11 -23.63
CA ILE A 335 13.76 -3.41 -23.74
C ILE A 335 14.79 -4.53 -23.88
N ALA A 336 15.80 -4.36 -24.74
CA ALA A 336 16.88 -5.32 -24.91
C ALA A 336 17.66 -5.54 -23.60
N SER A 337 17.94 -4.47 -22.85
CA SER A 337 18.62 -4.54 -21.55
C SER A 337 17.78 -5.28 -20.50
N PHE A 338 16.45 -5.12 -20.51
CA PHE A 338 15.54 -5.91 -19.66
C PHE A 338 15.55 -7.39 -20.04
N ILE A 339 15.45 -7.71 -21.33
CA ILE A 339 15.47 -9.09 -21.83
C ILE A 339 16.79 -9.77 -21.46
N LEU A 340 17.92 -9.09 -21.67
CA LEU A 340 19.24 -9.62 -21.31
C LEU A 340 19.39 -9.87 -19.81
N ASN A 341 18.91 -8.95 -18.97
CA ASN A 341 19.01 -9.09 -17.51
C ASN A 341 18.13 -10.24 -16.99
N VAL A 342 16.91 -10.38 -17.50
CA VAL A 342 16.02 -11.50 -17.15
C VAL A 342 16.57 -12.82 -17.71
N GLY A 343 17.05 -12.83 -18.95
CA GLY A 343 17.65 -14.00 -19.58
C GLY A 343 18.89 -14.49 -18.82
N ALA A 344 19.78 -13.59 -18.41
CA ALA A 344 20.94 -13.94 -17.60
C ALA A 344 20.55 -14.48 -16.20
N ASN A 345 19.42 -14.04 -15.64
CA ASN A 345 18.93 -14.51 -14.34
C ASN A 345 18.39 -15.94 -14.44
N ILE A 346 17.58 -16.20 -15.48
CA ILE A 346 17.09 -17.54 -15.80
C ILE A 346 18.27 -18.47 -16.07
N PHE A 347 19.22 -18.05 -16.91
CA PHE A 347 20.42 -18.84 -17.21
C PHE A 347 21.22 -19.14 -15.94
N GLY A 348 21.48 -18.14 -15.10
CA GLY A 348 22.19 -18.33 -13.83
C GLY A 348 21.49 -19.33 -12.90
N THR A 349 20.16 -19.29 -12.84
CA THR A 349 19.36 -20.22 -12.02
C THR A 349 19.42 -21.65 -12.58
N VAL A 350 19.24 -21.81 -13.89
CA VAL A 350 19.32 -23.12 -14.56
C VAL A 350 20.73 -23.70 -14.45
N TRP A 351 21.75 -22.86 -14.63
CA TRP A 351 23.15 -23.27 -14.53
C TRP A 351 23.49 -23.72 -13.11
N LEU A 352 23.08 -22.96 -12.09
CA LEU A 352 23.27 -23.33 -10.69
C LEU A 352 22.55 -24.64 -10.37
N SER A 353 21.31 -24.82 -10.85
CA SER A 353 20.58 -26.08 -10.69
C SER A 353 21.31 -27.27 -11.30
N ASN A 354 21.90 -27.09 -12.49
CA ASN A 354 22.68 -28.13 -13.15
C ASN A 354 23.98 -28.43 -12.39
N TRP A 355 24.68 -27.40 -11.91
CA TRP A 355 25.89 -27.55 -11.11
C TRP A 355 25.61 -28.29 -9.80
N MET A 356 24.54 -27.92 -9.08
CA MET A 356 24.12 -28.63 -7.86
C MET A 356 23.79 -30.11 -8.14
N ARG A 357 23.18 -30.42 -9.28
CA ARG A 357 22.89 -31.82 -9.67
C ARG A 357 24.15 -32.63 -9.92
N VAL A 358 25.12 -32.06 -10.64
CA VAL A 358 26.42 -32.71 -10.88
C VAL A 358 27.18 -32.91 -9.57
N ALA A 359 27.17 -31.91 -8.70
CA ALA A 359 27.79 -31.99 -7.37
C ALA A 359 27.14 -33.09 -6.51
N HIS A 360 25.81 -33.20 -6.53
CA HIS A 360 25.09 -34.25 -5.80
C HIS A 360 25.46 -35.66 -6.29
N ASN A 361 25.48 -35.86 -7.61
CA ASN A 361 25.84 -37.15 -8.21
C ASN A 361 27.30 -37.55 -7.90
N ASN A 362 28.23 -36.59 -7.89
CA ASN A 362 29.63 -36.85 -7.54
C ASN A 362 29.82 -37.09 -6.03
N GLY A 363 29.03 -36.40 -5.20
CA GLY A 363 29.04 -36.58 -3.74
C GLY A 363 28.58 -37.98 -3.30
N THR A 364 27.64 -38.60 -4.02
CA THR A 364 27.19 -39.97 -3.76
C THR A 364 28.23 -41.05 -4.08
N GLU A 365 29.21 -40.77 -4.95
CA GLU A 365 30.23 -41.74 -5.35
C GLU A 365 31.58 -41.57 -4.64
N GLY A 366 31.85 -40.42 -4.00
CA GLY A 366 33.19 -40.15 -3.46
C GLY A 366 33.33 -39.09 -2.37
N GLY A 367 32.28 -38.72 -1.64
CA GLY A 367 32.39 -37.80 -0.50
C GLY A 367 32.93 -36.40 -0.85
N GLY A 368 32.92 -36.01 -2.14
CA GLY A 368 33.45 -34.74 -2.62
C GLY A 368 32.52 -33.58 -2.28
N SER A 369 33.10 -32.49 -1.75
CA SER A 369 32.39 -31.26 -1.42
C SER A 369 32.09 -30.45 -2.69
N LEU A 370 31.14 -29.50 -2.65
CA LEU A 370 30.87 -28.58 -3.76
C LEU A 370 32.13 -27.81 -4.20
N ALA A 371 33.07 -27.62 -3.28
CA ALA A 371 34.38 -27.01 -3.51
C ALA A 371 35.33 -27.87 -4.37
N ASP A 372 35.12 -29.19 -4.44
CA ASP A 372 35.94 -30.12 -5.25
C ASP A 372 35.47 -30.20 -6.70
N THR A 373 34.39 -29.48 -7.06
CA THR A 373 33.91 -29.45 -8.43
C THR A 373 34.88 -28.68 -9.35
N PRO A 374 35.02 -29.07 -10.64
CA PRO A 374 35.97 -28.43 -11.55
C PRO A 374 35.75 -26.91 -11.64
N SER A 375 36.86 -26.16 -11.65
CA SER A 375 36.90 -24.69 -11.74
C SER A 375 36.09 -24.09 -12.90
N PHE A 376 35.79 -24.89 -13.92
CA PHE A 376 34.89 -24.57 -15.02
C PHE A 376 33.49 -24.11 -14.57
N TYR A 377 32.83 -24.84 -13.63
CA TYR A 377 31.47 -24.52 -13.20
C TYR A 377 31.41 -23.19 -12.42
N ILE A 378 32.40 -22.98 -11.55
CA ILE A 378 32.57 -21.76 -10.77
C ILE A 378 32.82 -20.56 -11.70
N ASN A 379 33.71 -20.70 -12.68
CA ASN A 379 34.04 -19.62 -13.61
C ASN A 379 32.83 -19.22 -14.48
N ILE A 380 32.06 -20.19 -14.99
CA ILE A 380 30.84 -19.87 -15.75
C ILE A 380 29.81 -19.17 -14.86
N TYR A 381 29.60 -19.65 -13.64
CA TYR A 381 28.67 -19.00 -12.73
C TYR A 381 29.12 -17.58 -12.35
N ALA A 382 30.40 -17.38 -12.05
CA ALA A 382 30.98 -16.06 -11.80
C ALA A 382 30.81 -15.11 -13.00
N CYS A 383 31.03 -15.58 -14.23
CA CYS A 383 30.78 -14.82 -15.45
C CYS A 383 29.31 -14.41 -15.59
N THR A 384 28.36 -15.31 -15.27
CA THR A 384 26.93 -14.98 -15.33
C THR A 384 26.51 -13.95 -14.29
N LEU A 385 27.06 -14.02 -13.08
CA LEU A 385 26.86 -13.00 -12.04
C LEU A 385 27.43 -11.65 -12.45
N LEU A 386 28.59 -11.63 -13.10
CA LEU A 386 29.21 -10.42 -13.63
C LEU A 386 28.35 -9.81 -14.75
N VAL A 387 27.86 -10.62 -15.69
CA VAL A 387 26.93 -10.19 -16.75
C VAL A 387 25.62 -9.67 -16.14
N LEU A 388 25.09 -10.31 -15.10
CA LEU A 388 23.90 -9.85 -14.38
C LEU A 388 24.11 -8.48 -13.73
N PHE A 389 25.25 -8.29 -13.08
CA PHE A 389 25.60 -7.02 -12.46
C PHE A 389 25.76 -5.91 -13.51
N ILE A 390 26.56 -6.14 -14.56
CA ILE A 390 26.80 -5.16 -15.62
C ILE A 390 25.49 -4.84 -16.36
N SER A 391 24.70 -5.85 -16.74
CA SER A 391 23.42 -5.63 -17.40
C SER A 391 22.43 -4.88 -16.50
N GLY A 392 22.45 -5.15 -15.18
CA GLY A 392 21.66 -4.43 -14.20
C GLY A 392 22.05 -2.96 -14.08
N VAL A 393 23.35 -2.66 -14.06
CA VAL A 393 23.88 -1.29 -14.05
C VAL A 393 23.55 -0.56 -15.36
N ILE A 394 23.76 -1.19 -16.52
CA ILE A 394 23.41 -0.63 -17.83
C ILE A 394 21.91 -0.34 -17.89
N LYS A 395 21.07 -1.28 -17.46
CA LYS A 395 19.61 -1.11 -17.36
C LYS A 395 19.26 0.10 -16.50
N ALA A 396 19.87 0.23 -15.32
CA ALA A 396 19.66 1.34 -14.42
C ALA A 396 20.10 2.68 -15.03
N LEU A 397 21.28 2.73 -15.66
CA LEU A 397 21.79 3.93 -16.33
C LEU A 397 20.94 4.35 -17.53
N LEU A 398 20.53 3.39 -18.37
CA LEU A 398 19.62 3.64 -19.48
C LEU A 398 18.28 4.14 -18.95
N PHE A 399 17.73 3.50 -17.91
CA PHE A 399 16.48 3.94 -17.29
C PHE A 399 16.60 5.37 -16.74
N VAL A 400 17.67 5.69 -15.99
CA VAL A 400 17.92 7.05 -15.50
C VAL A 400 18.09 8.03 -16.65
N LYS A 401 18.76 7.66 -17.75
CA LYS A 401 18.94 8.49 -18.94
C LYS A 401 17.64 8.74 -19.69
N VAL A 402 16.77 7.74 -19.87
CA VAL A 402 15.40 7.90 -20.39
C VAL A 402 14.65 8.92 -19.54
N GLN A 403 14.74 8.76 -18.23
CA GLN A 403 14.05 9.62 -17.29
C GLN A 403 14.66 11.04 -17.27
N SER A 404 15.97 11.19 -17.52
CA SER A 404 16.71 12.46 -17.53
C SER A 404 16.61 13.23 -18.86
N ILE A 405 16.50 12.56 -20.00
CA ILE A 405 16.27 13.23 -21.28
C ILE A 405 14.87 13.84 -21.30
N ARG A 406 13.88 13.18 -20.68
CA ARG A 406 12.55 13.75 -20.38
C ARG A 406 12.56 15.00 -19.48
N ILE A 407 13.71 15.40 -18.92
CA ILE A 407 13.83 16.48 -17.92
C ILE A 407 14.43 17.78 -18.50
N LYS A 408 15.20 17.72 -19.59
CA LYS A 408 15.98 18.87 -20.09
C LYS A 408 15.29 19.71 -21.16
N ARG A 409 14.08 19.36 -21.59
CA ARG A 409 13.24 20.11 -22.53
C ARG A 409 11.81 20.01 -22.08
#